data_AF-A0A401FN22-F1
#
_entry.id   AF-A0A401FN22-F1
#
_cell.length_a   1.000
_cell.length_b   1.000
_cell.length_c   1.000
_cell.angle_alpha   90.00
_cell.angle_beta   90.00
_cell.angle_gamma   90.00
#
_symmetry.space_group_name_H-M   'P 1'
#
loop_
_entity.id
_entity.type
_entity.pdbx_description
1 polymer ?
#
loop_
_entity_poly.entity_id
_entity_poly.type
_entity_poly.pdbx_seq_one_letter_code
_entity_poly.pdbx_strand_id
1 'polypeptide(L)'
;MIYFDNSATTQALPEVVDTYDKVSKTIWGNPSSLHNFGDQAFQLLEQSRKQIADLLKVHADEIYFTSGGTEGDNWILKGTAIEKREYGKHLITTSVEHPAIHNSMEQLKQLGYDVTYLPVDDEGRIDVADLKAAIRPDTILVSIMAVNNEIGTIQPLQAAAEVLKSYPKIHFHIDAVQGIGKGIQDLVMNERVDFVTFSGHKFHAPRGTGFIYARRGRRISPLMNGGGQEKINVQELKMFQRLRQWLRR
;
A
#
# COMPACT_ATOMS: atom_id res chain seq x y z
N MET A 1 26.17 18.85 -11.94
CA MET A 1 24.88 19.27 -11.38
C MET A 1 24.71 18.56 -10.05
N ILE A 2 24.37 19.28 -8.97
CA ILE A 2 24.14 18.70 -7.64
C ILE A 2 22.62 18.72 -7.41
N TYR A 3 22.02 17.57 -7.10
CA TYR A 3 20.57 17.41 -6.93
C TYR A 3 20.25 17.07 -5.47
N PHE A 4 19.62 17.99 -4.74
CA PHE A 4 19.24 17.84 -3.33
C PHE A 4 17.72 17.83 -3.15
N ASP A 5 17.01 17.11 -4.02
CA ASP A 5 15.54 17.00 -3.99
C ASP A 5 15.08 15.53 -4.11
N ASN A 6 15.85 14.61 -3.53
CA ASN A 6 15.56 13.17 -3.54
C ASN A 6 14.23 12.83 -2.84
N SER A 7 13.75 13.69 -1.93
CA SER A 7 12.43 13.57 -1.31
C SER A 7 11.31 13.71 -2.34
N ALA A 8 11.46 14.48 -3.42
CA ALA A 8 10.48 14.55 -4.51
C ALA A 8 10.60 13.34 -5.44
N THR A 9 11.79 13.03 -5.92
CA THR A 9 12.04 11.85 -6.76
C THR A 9 13.52 11.49 -6.76
N THR A 10 13.84 10.23 -7.00
CA THR A 10 15.22 9.77 -7.13
C THR A 10 15.52 9.42 -8.58
N GLN A 11 16.78 9.58 -8.98
CA GLN A 11 17.25 8.99 -10.23
C GLN A 11 17.25 7.47 -10.07
N ALA A 12 16.67 6.76 -11.05
CA ALA A 12 16.69 5.31 -11.05
C ALA A 12 18.14 4.80 -11.14
N LEU A 13 18.44 3.72 -10.42
CA LEU A 13 19.76 3.10 -10.49
C LEU A 13 20.01 2.52 -11.89
N PRO A 14 21.23 2.64 -12.45
CA PRO A 14 21.56 2.11 -13.78
C PRO A 14 21.15 0.63 -13.95
N GLU A 15 21.47 -0.21 -12.96
CA GLU A 15 21.15 -1.64 -12.96
C GLU A 15 19.63 -1.92 -12.98
N VAL A 16 18.83 -1.03 -12.41
CA VAL A 16 17.36 -1.12 -12.44
C VAL A 16 16.83 -0.74 -13.82
N VAL A 17 17.40 0.29 -14.44
CA VAL A 17 17.05 0.69 -15.82
C VAL A 17 17.43 -0.40 -16.81
N ASP A 18 18.62 -0.99 -16.67
CA ASP A 18 19.09 -2.09 -17.52
C ASP A 18 18.17 -3.32 -17.41
N THR A 19 17.73 -3.63 -16.18
CA THR A 19 16.76 -4.72 -15.93
C THR A 19 15.43 -4.42 -16.61
N TYR A 20 14.91 -3.20 -16.45
CA TYR A 20 13.68 -2.76 -17.10
C TYR A 20 13.77 -2.90 -18.63
N ASP A 21 14.82 -2.36 -19.26
CA ASP A 21 15.03 -2.42 -20.71
C ASP A 21 15.08 -3.87 -21.21
N LYS A 22 15.84 -4.73 -20.51
CA LYS A 22 15.95 -6.14 -20.83
C LYS A 22 14.59 -6.84 -20.76
N VAL A 23 13.85 -6.65 -19.67
CA VAL A 23 12.52 -7.26 -19.50
C VAL A 23 11.55 -6.77 -20.57
N SER A 24 11.49 -5.47 -20.83
CA SER A 24 10.60 -4.90 -21.84
C SER A 24 10.88 -5.41 -23.26
N LYS A 25 12.15 -5.69 -23.60
CA LYS A 25 12.53 -6.24 -24.92
C LYS A 25 12.32 -7.75 -25.02
N THR A 26 12.56 -8.50 -23.94
CA THR A 26 12.66 -9.97 -24.00
C THR A 26 11.46 -10.72 -23.40
N ILE A 27 10.76 -10.13 -22.43
CA ILE A 27 9.64 -10.74 -21.70
C ILE A 27 8.42 -9.80 -21.80
N TRP A 28 7.89 -9.67 -23.02
CA TRP A 28 6.80 -8.74 -23.36
C TRP A 28 5.40 -9.39 -23.35
N GLY A 29 5.31 -10.68 -23.04
CA GLY A 29 4.05 -11.43 -23.03
C GLY A 29 3.07 -10.92 -21.97
N ASN A 30 1.76 -11.11 -22.22
CA ASN A 30 0.74 -10.82 -21.21
C ASN A 30 0.76 -11.92 -20.13
N PRO A 31 0.99 -11.62 -18.84
CA PRO A 31 1.03 -12.62 -17.76
C PRO A 31 -0.31 -13.34 -17.52
N SER A 32 -1.40 -12.89 -18.17
CA SER A 32 -2.70 -13.56 -18.15
C SER A 32 -2.89 -14.60 -19.27
N SER A 33 -1.97 -14.66 -20.25
CA SER A 33 -2.05 -15.60 -21.36
C SER A 33 -1.57 -17.00 -20.99
N LEU A 34 -2.25 -18.04 -21.48
CA LEU A 34 -1.98 -19.45 -21.19
C LEU A 34 -1.01 -20.10 -22.21
N HIS A 35 -0.02 -19.34 -22.67
CA HIS A 35 1.01 -19.81 -23.61
C HIS A 35 2.39 -19.42 -23.08
N ASN A 36 3.46 -20.03 -23.60
CA ASN A 36 4.83 -19.89 -23.10
C ASN A 36 5.26 -18.43 -22.82
N PHE A 37 4.97 -17.48 -23.73
CA PHE A 37 5.30 -16.07 -23.49
C PHE A 37 4.57 -15.44 -22.29
N GLY A 38 3.32 -15.84 -22.04
CA GLY A 38 2.54 -15.38 -20.89
C GLY A 38 3.00 -16.06 -19.60
N ASP A 39 3.33 -17.36 -19.66
CA ASP A 39 3.88 -18.09 -18.52
C ASP A 39 5.22 -17.51 -18.06
N GLN A 40 6.09 -17.13 -19.00
CA GLN A 40 7.36 -16.45 -18.69
C GLN A 40 7.14 -15.10 -17.99
N ALA A 41 6.22 -14.27 -18.51
CA ALA A 41 5.88 -12.99 -17.90
C ALA A 41 5.24 -13.17 -16.51
N PHE A 42 4.37 -14.17 -16.35
CA PHE A 42 3.76 -14.52 -15.07
C PHE A 42 4.81 -14.96 -14.04
N GLN A 43 5.74 -15.84 -14.43
CA GLN A 43 6.81 -16.29 -13.55
C GLN A 43 7.69 -15.13 -13.09
N LEU A 44 8.07 -14.21 -13.98
CA LEU A 44 8.85 -13.03 -13.61
C LEU A 44 8.10 -12.12 -12.63
N LEU A 45 6.80 -11.90 -12.85
CA LEU A 45 5.95 -11.11 -11.96
C LEU A 45 5.89 -11.72 -10.55
N GLU A 46 5.68 -13.03 -10.46
CA GLU A 46 5.61 -13.74 -9.18
C GLU A 46 6.97 -13.84 -8.48
N GLN A 47 8.07 -13.95 -9.24
CA GLN A 47 9.43 -13.86 -8.68
C GLN A 47 9.70 -12.47 -8.09
N SER A 48 9.28 -11.41 -8.79
CA SER A 48 9.40 -10.03 -8.29
C SER A 48 8.57 -9.82 -7.02
N ARG A 49 7.35 -10.37 -6.99
CA ARG A 49 6.46 -10.35 -5.81
C ARG A 49 7.10 -11.07 -4.63
N LYS A 50 7.66 -12.27 -4.86
CA LYS A 50 8.37 -13.05 -3.86
C LYS A 50 9.60 -12.32 -3.33
N GLN A 51 10.38 -11.68 -4.19
CA GLN A 51 11.57 -10.92 -3.77
C GLN A 51 11.20 -9.79 -2.81
N ILE A 52 10.14 -9.02 -3.12
CA ILE A 52 9.62 -7.97 -2.24
C ILE A 52 9.16 -8.58 -0.91
N ALA A 53 8.40 -9.68 -0.96
CA ALA A 53 7.88 -10.33 0.23
C ALA A 53 9.00 -10.87 1.15
N ASP A 54 10.05 -11.47 0.57
CA ASP A 54 11.21 -11.96 1.32
C ASP A 54 11.98 -10.81 1.99
N LEU A 55 12.17 -9.68 1.29
CA LEU A 55 12.78 -8.47 1.86
C LEU A 55 11.96 -7.89 3.01
N LEU A 56 10.63 -7.94 2.89
CA LEU A 56 9.69 -7.46 3.91
C LEU A 56 9.39 -8.49 5.00
N LYS A 57 9.86 -9.74 4.86
CA LYS A 57 9.56 -10.88 5.73
C LYS A 57 8.05 -11.16 5.87
N VAL A 58 7.31 -11.04 4.77
CA VAL A 58 5.86 -11.30 4.67
C VAL A 58 5.58 -12.37 3.62
N HIS A 59 4.31 -12.75 3.44
CA HIS A 59 3.95 -13.70 2.40
C HIS A 59 3.79 -13.03 1.02
N ALA A 60 4.12 -13.75 -0.05
CA ALA A 60 4.05 -13.22 -1.41
C ALA A 60 2.63 -12.81 -1.80
N ASP A 61 1.60 -13.52 -1.34
CA ASP A 61 0.19 -13.19 -1.57
C ASP A 61 -0.31 -11.99 -0.73
N GLU A 62 0.55 -11.35 0.05
CA GLU A 62 0.26 -10.09 0.75
C GLU A 62 0.82 -8.87 0.00
N ILE A 63 1.56 -9.07 -1.10
CA ILE A 63 2.13 -8.00 -1.92
C ILE A 63 1.30 -7.81 -3.17
N TYR A 64 0.95 -6.57 -3.49
CA TYR A 64 0.17 -6.20 -4.68
C TYR A 64 0.82 -5.02 -5.40
N PHE A 65 1.01 -5.13 -6.71
CA PHE A 65 1.62 -4.05 -7.49
C PHE A 65 0.63 -2.94 -7.80
N THR A 66 1.14 -1.71 -7.85
CA THR A 66 0.41 -0.50 -8.24
C THR A 66 1.28 0.35 -9.19
N SER A 67 0.71 1.38 -9.79
CA SER A 67 1.47 2.37 -10.57
C SER A 67 2.28 3.36 -9.69
N GLY A 68 2.18 3.27 -8.37
CA GLY A 68 2.89 4.16 -7.44
C GLY A 68 2.20 4.30 -6.09
N GLY A 69 2.79 5.14 -5.23
CA GLY A 69 2.25 5.42 -3.89
C GLY A 69 0.83 5.97 -3.93
N THR A 70 0.57 6.97 -4.79
CA THR A 70 -0.76 7.59 -4.91
C THR A 70 -1.87 6.58 -5.21
N GLU A 71 -1.64 5.62 -6.11
CA GLU A 71 -2.63 4.57 -6.39
C GLU A 71 -2.83 3.65 -5.19
N GLY A 72 -1.73 3.26 -4.52
CA GLY A 72 -1.78 2.42 -3.32
C GLY A 72 -2.60 3.05 -2.20
N ASP A 73 -2.32 4.31 -1.87
CA ASP A 73 -3.06 5.08 -0.87
C ASP A 73 -4.54 5.18 -1.23
N ASN A 74 -4.84 5.55 -2.47
CA ASN A 74 -6.22 5.66 -2.94
C ASN A 74 -6.96 4.31 -2.84
N TRP A 75 -6.28 3.21 -3.18
CA TRP A 75 -6.87 1.89 -3.11
C TRP A 75 -7.15 1.48 -1.66
N ILE A 76 -6.20 1.66 -0.75
CA ILE A 76 -6.39 1.27 0.65
C ILE A 76 -7.49 2.12 1.29
N LEU A 77 -7.46 3.44 1.12
CA LEU A 77 -8.41 4.36 1.74
C LEU A 77 -9.83 4.12 1.21
N LYS A 78 -10.01 4.23 -0.12
CA LYS A 78 -11.34 4.12 -0.74
C LYS A 78 -11.84 2.69 -0.73
N GLY A 79 -10.94 1.72 -0.95
CA GLY A 79 -11.25 0.30 -0.86
C GLY A 79 -11.71 -0.10 0.54
N THR A 80 -11.06 0.42 1.59
CA THR A 80 -11.51 0.22 2.99
C THR A 80 -12.87 0.86 3.22
N ALA A 81 -13.04 2.11 2.80
CA ALA A 81 -14.30 2.85 2.97
C ALA A 81 -15.48 2.09 2.34
N ILE A 82 -15.32 1.63 1.10
CA ILE A 82 -16.36 0.86 0.38
C ILE A 82 -16.60 -0.50 1.05
N GLU A 83 -15.54 -1.27 1.33
CA GLU A 83 -15.69 -2.62 1.90
C GLU A 83 -16.35 -2.60 3.28
N LYS A 84 -16.06 -1.58 4.09
CA LYS A 84 -16.51 -1.51 5.48
C LYS A 84 -17.68 -0.56 5.71
N ARG A 85 -18.32 -0.08 4.64
CA ARG A 85 -19.39 0.92 4.70
C ARG A 85 -20.55 0.53 5.62
N GLU A 86 -20.86 -0.76 5.73
CA GLU A 86 -21.91 -1.28 6.62
C GLU A 86 -21.52 -1.23 8.11
N TYR A 87 -20.23 -1.20 8.43
CA TYR A 87 -19.71 -1.22 9.80
C TYR A 87 -19.47 0.19 10.36
N GLY A 88 -19.35 1.19 9.49
CA GLY A 88 -19.13 2.57 9.90
C GLY A 88 -18.66 3.45 8.76
N LYS A 89 -18.55 4.75 9.05
CA LYS A 89 -18.16 5.77 8.07
C LYS A 89 -17.10 6.73 8.61
N HIS A 90 -16.47 6.39 9.73
CA HIS A 90 -15.46 7.23 10.32
C HIS A 90 -14.05 6.77 9.97
N LEU A 91 -13.22 7.69 9.48
CA LEU A 91 -11.81 7.49 9.22
C LEU A 91 -10.98 8.48 10.05
N ILE A 92 -9.81 8.04 10.49
CA ILE A 92 -8.86 8.89 11.23
C ILE A 92 -7.58 8.97 10.42
N THR A 93 -7.03 10.18 10.29
CA THR A 93 -5.71 10.41 9.72
C THR A 93 -5.02 11.60 10.38
N THR A 94 -3.86 12.03 9.91
CA THR A 94 -3.11 13.15 10.52
C THR A 94 -3.21 14.42 9.68
N SER A 95 -2.96 15.58 10.28
CA SER A 95 -2.98 16.87 9.56
C SER A 95 -1.77 17.09 8.65
N VAL A 96 -0.78 16.19 8.67
CA VAL A 96 0.51 16.33 7.96
C VAL A 96 0.70 15.29 6.85
N GLU A 97 -0.39 14.66 6.42
CA GLU A 97 -0.34 13.61 5.41
C GLU A 97 0.00 14.14 4.01
N HIS A 98 0.53 13.26 3.16
CA HIS A 98 0.75 13.55 1.75
C HIS A 98 -0.58 13.84 1.03
N PRO A 99 -0.61 14.68 -0.02
CA PRO A 99 -1.85 14.99 -0.76
C PRO A 99 -2.61 13.77 -1.29
N ALA A 100 -1.95 12.64 -1.54
CA ALA A 100 -2.64 11.40 -1.93
C ALA A 100 -3.62 10.89 -0.85
N ILE A 101 -3.25 11.03 0.43
CA ILE A 101 -4.08 10.69 1.58
C ILE A 101 -5.10 11.81 1.82
N HIS A 102 -4.63 13.05 1.97
CA HIS A 102 -5.50 14.20 2.29
C HIS A 102 -6.63 14.36 1.26
N ASN A 103 -6.31 14.39 -0.04
CA ASN A 103 -7.34 14.57 -1.08
C ASN A 103 -8.28 13.36 -1.19
N SER A 104 -7.79 12.14 -0.87
CA SER A 104 -8.66 10.96 -0.81
C SER A 104 -9.65 11.06 0.35
N MET A 105 -9.20 11.55 1.50
CA MET A 105 -10.06 11.79 2.67
C MET A 105 -11.09 12.88 2.39
N GLU A 106 -10.70 14.00 1.76
CA GLU A 106 -11.63 15.05 1.36
C GLU A 106 -12.66 14.56 0.33
N GLN A 107 -12.26 13.72 -0.62
CA GLN A 107 -13.22 13.07 -1.52
C GLN A 107 -14.17 12.14 -0.75
N LEU A 108 -13.68 11.37 0.22
CA LEU A 108 -14.54 10.51 1.05
C LEU A 108 -15.53 11.33 1.88
N LYS A 109 -15.15 12.51 2.39
CA LYS A 109 -16.08 13.44 3.05
C LYS A 109 -17.22 13.86 2.14
N GLN A 110 -16.92 14.20 0.88
CA GLN A 110 -17.95 14.51 -0.12
C GLN A 110 -18.89 13.33 -0.40
N LEU A 111 -18.43 12.09 -0.19
CA LEU A 111 -19.22 10.86 -0.30
C LEU A 111 -19.95 10.47 0.99
N GLY A 112 -19.95 11.35 2.00
CA GLY A 112 -20.68 11.20 3.24
C GLY A 112 -19.99 10.34 4.30
N TYR A 113 -18.66 10.28 4.27
CA TYR A 113 -17.83 9.77 5.36
C TYR A 113 -17.41 10.91 6.30
N ASP A 114 -17.14 10.57 7.56
CA ASP A 114 -16.55 11.49 8.53
C ASP A 114 -15.04 11.25 8.60
N VAL A 115 -14.24 12.31 8.61
CA VAL A 115 -12.79 12.20 8.78
C VAL A 115 -12.34 13.05 9.95
N THR A 116 -11.63 12.43 10.89
CA THR A 116 -10.91 13.14 11.94
C THR A 116 -9.44 13.28 11.53
N TYR A 117 -8.95 14.52 11.53
CA TYR A 117 -7.54 14.84 11.34
C TYR A 117 -6.91 15.08 12.72
N LEU A 118 -5.99 14.21 13.12
CA LEU A 118 -5.21 14.37 14.34
C LEU A 118 -4.24 15.54 14.18
N PRO A 119 -4.18 16.45 15.16
CA PRO A 119 -3.18 17.50 15.17
C PRO A 119 -1.78 16.91 15.37
N VAL A 120 -0.77 17.74 15.15
CA VAL A 120 0.63 17.41 15.42
C VAL A 120 1.25 18.45 16.33
N ASP A 121 2.31 18.05 17.03
CA ASP A 121 3.17 18.96 17.79
C ASP A 121 4.08 19.79 16.88
N ASP A 122 4.93 20.64 17.49
CA ASP A 122 5.90 21.49 16.79
C ASP A 122 6.99 20.70 16.04
N GLU A 123 7.15 19.40 16.33
CA GLU A 123 8.03 18.49 15.61
C GLU A 123 7.29 17.72 14.51
N GLY A 124 5.98 17.91 14.34
CA GLY A 124 5.16 17.24 13.34
C GLY A 124 4.72 15.83 13.73
N ARG A 125 4.77 15.45 15.01
CA ARG A 125 4.30 14.14 15.50
C ARG A 125 2.88 14.23 16.06
N ILE A 126 2.09 13.19 15.84
CA ILE A 126 0.79 13.07 16.51
C ILE A 126 0.97 12.71 17.99
N ASP A 127 0.02 13.14 18.82
CA ASP A 127 -0.18 12.54 20.14
C ASP A 127 -1.06 11.28 20.01
N VAL A 128 -0.58 10.15 20.55
CA VAL A 128 -1.35 8.89 20.56
C VAL A 128 -2.56 8.94 21.51
N ALA A 129 -2.57 9.87 22.47
CA ALA A 129 -3.74 10.16 23.27
C ALA A 129 -4.88 10.73 22.40
N ASP A 130 -4.57 11.60 21.45
CA ASP A 130 -5.54 12.14 20.50
C ASP A 130 -6.09 11.05 19.58
N LEU A 131 -5.23 10.13 19.12
CA LEU A 131 -5.67 8.95 18.38
C LEU A 131 -6.69 8.14 19.20
N LYS A 132 -6.36 7.84 20.47
CA LYS A 132 -7.24 7.06 21.35
C LYS A 132 -8.58 7.77 21.60
N ALA A 133 -8.55 9.08 21.79
CA ALA A 133 -9.75 9.90 22.01
C ALA A 133 -10.62 10.02 20.75
N ALA A 134 -10.00 10.02 19.56
CA ALA A 134 -10.70 10.10 18.28
C ALA A 134 -11.40 8.79 17.88
N ILE A 135 -11.01 7.63 18.45
CA ILE A 135 -11.64 6.35 18.10
C ILE A 135 -13.11 6.32 18.57
N ARG A 136 -14.00 6.12 17.59
CA ARG A 136 -15.44 5.96 17.77
C ARG A 136 -15.89 4.53 17.43
N PRO A 137 -17.08 4.08 17.88
CA PRO A 137 -17.63 2.77 17.52
C PRO A 137 -17.78 2.50 16.02
N ASP A 138 -17.93 3.55 15.21
CA ASP A 138 -18.08 3.51 13.75
C ASP A 138 -16.76 3.77 12.98
N THR A 139 -15.62 3.76 13.68
CA THR A 139 -14.30 3.93 13.06
C THR A 139 -13.91 2.69 12.28
N ILE A 140 -13.57 2.87 11.01
CA ILE A 140 -13.25 1.77 10.09
C ILE A 140 -11.79 1.77 9.62
N LEU A 141 -11.13 2.92 9.63
CA LEU A 141 -9.74 3.09 9.17
C LEU A 141 -8.99 4.11 10.04
N VAL A 142 -7.73 3.81 10.33
CA VAL A 142 -6.72 4.76 10.77
C VAL A 142 -5.58 4.73 9.76
N SER A 143 -5.19 5.89 9.22
CA SER A 143 -4.12 6.05 8.23
C SER A 143 -3.09 7.06 8.74
N ILE A 144 -1.83 6.64 8.85
CA ILE A 144 -0.73 7.49 9.35
C ILE A 144 0.48 7.32 8.45
N MET A 145 1.06 8.40 7.94
CA MET A 145 2.33 8.32 7.23
C MET A 145 3.49 7.91 8.16
N ALA A 146 4.44 7.14 7.65
CA ALA A 146 5.61 6.73 8.41
C ALA A 146 6.60 7.88 8.62
N VAL A 147 6.87 8.64 7.56
CA VAL A 147 7.82 9.74 7.53
C VAL A 147 7.23 10.89 6.74
N ASN A 148 7.15 12.07 7.34
CA ASN A 148 6.73 13.26 6.64
C ASN A 148 7.76 13.64 5.56
N ASN A 149 7.29 13.84 4.33
CA ASN A 149 8.15 14.10 3.17
C ASN A 149 8.73 15.51 3.12
N GLU A 150 8.21 16.45 3.91
CA GLU A 150 8.63 17.86 3.92
C GLU A 150 9.67 18.11 5.01
N ILE A 151 9.39 17.70 6.24
CA ILE A 151 10.24 17.95 7.41
C ILE A 151 11.00 16.71 7.91
N GLY A 152 10.71 15.52 7.38
CA GLY A 152 11.43 14.29 7.71
C GLY A 152 11.04 13.62 9.02
N THR A 153 10.04 14.15 9.73
CA THR A 153 9.57 13.60 11.01
C THR A 153 9.03 12.19 10.86
N ILE A 154 9.51 11.29 11.72
CA ILE A 154 9.00 9.92 11.85
C ILE A 154 7.83 9.93 12.86
N GLN A 155 6.69 9.36 12.46
CA GLN A 155 5.50 9.26 13.33
C GLN A 155 5.66 8.15 14.39
N PRO A 156 4.98 8.25 15.55
CA PRO A 156 5.05 7.26 16.63
C PRO A 156 4.24 5.98 16.32
N LEU A 157 4.59 5.27 15.24
CA LEU A 157 3.83 4.14 14.70
C LEU A 157 3.67 2.97 15.69
N GLN A 158 4.68 2.69 16.51
CA GLN A 158 4.60 1.61 17.51
C GLN A 158 3.57 1.91 18.60
N ALA A 159 3.51 3.17 19.04
CA ALA A 159 2.54 3.59 20.05
C ALA A 159 1.11 3.64 19.45
N ALA A 160 0.97 4.09 18.21
CA ALA A 160 -0.31 4.00 17.48
C ALA A 160 -0.76 2.54 17.29
N ALA A 161 0.16 1.64 16.93
CA ALA A 161 -0.09 0.21 16.84
C ALA A 161 -0.57 -0.38 18.17
N GLU A 162 0.06 -0.01 19.29
CA GLU A 162 -0.34 -0.47 20.62
C GLU A 162 -1.77 -0.04 20.97
N VAL A 163 -2.15 1.23 20.72
CA VAL A 163 -3.53 1.70 20.89
C VAL A 163 -4.49 0.84 20.05
N LEU A 164 -4.14 0.55 18.79
CA LEU A 164 -5.02 -0.16 17.87
C LEU A 164 -5.11 -1.67 18.11
N LYS A 165 -4.27 -2.27 18.96
CA LYS A 165 -4.42 -3.69 19.36
C LYS A 165 -5.77 -3.96 20.01
N SER A 166 -6.30 -3.03 20.79
CA SER A 166 -7.64 -3.13 21.40
C SER A 166 -8.78 -2.97 20.39
N TYR A 167 -8.49 -2.59 19.15
CA TYR A 167 -9.49 -2.33 18.10
C TYR A 167 -9.19 -3.13 16.83
N PRO A 168 -9.25 -4.48 16.88
CA PRO A 168 -8.83 -5.34 15.77
C PRO A 168 -9.71 -5.21 14.52
N LYS A 169 -10.90 -4.59 14.62
CA LYS A 169 -11.80 -4.35 13.48
C LYS A 169 -11.44 -3.11 12.66
N ILE A 170 -10.71 -2.16 13.25
CA ILE A 170 -10.25 -0.95 12.54
C ILE A 170 -9.09 -1.34 11.63
N HIS A 171 -9.12 -0.97 10.36
CA HIS A 171 -7.96 -1.14 9.49
C HIS A 171 -6.87 -0.14 9.87
N PHE A 172 -5.63 -0.60 9.95
CA PHE A 172 -4.47 0.27 10.16
C PHE A 172 -3.61 0.34 8.90
N HIS A 173 -3.55 1.53 8.31
CA HIS A 173 -2.75 1.84 7.14
C HIS A 173 -1.54 2.70 7.51
N ILE A 174 -0.38 2.35 6.96
CA ILE A 174 0.82 3.19 7.00
C ILE A 174 1.24 3.61 5.58
N ASP A 175 1.29 4.91 5.31
CA ASP A 175 1.96 5.42 4.10
C ASP A 175 3.49 5.38 4.35
N ALA A 176 4.17 4.42 3.74
CA ALA A 176 5.62 4.23 3.85
C ALA A 176 6.37 4.65 2.57
N VAL A 177 5.80 5.54 1.75
CA VAL A 177 6.43 6.08 0.54
C VAL A 177 7.82 6.64 0.82
N GLN A 178 8.02 7.23 1.99
CA GLN A 178 9.29 7.77 2.46
C GLN A 178 10.06 6.84 3.41
N GLY A 179 9.65 5.59 3.60
CA GLY A 179 10.21 4.69 4.63
C GLY A 179 11.36 3.78 4.17
N ILE A 180 11.36 3.35 2.90
CA ILE A 180 12.37 2.41 2.38
C ILE A 180 13.77 3.04 2.41
N GLY A 181 14.76 2.26 2.85
CA GLY A 181 16.17 2.67 2.90
C GLY A 181 16.52 3.56 4.09
N LYS A 182 15.58 3.91 4.97
CA LYS A 182 15.80 4.77 6.15
C LYS A 182 15.94 4.01 7.47
N GLY A 183 16.02 2.67 7.43
CA GLY A 183 16.22 1.84 8.62
C GLY A 183 15.01 1.72 9.56
N ILE A 184 13.81 2.12 9.11
CA ILE A 184 12.57 2.08 9.92
C ILE A 184 11.64 0.94 9.52
N GLN A 185 12.15 -0.08 8.83
CA GLN A 185 11.32 -1.14 8.27
C GLN A 185 10.55 -1.91 9.35
N ASP A 186 11.19 -2.23 10.49
CA ASP A 186 10.53 -2.93 11.60
C ASP A 186 9.42 -2.08 12.25
N LEU A 187 9.57 -0.74 12.22
CA LEU A 187 8.55 0.20 12.69
C LEU A 187 7.33 0.24 11.76
N VAL A 188 7.57 0.27 10.45
CA VAL A 188 6.54 0.27 9.40
C VAL A 188 5.80 -1.07 9.37
N MET A 189 6.55 -2.18 9.38
CA MET A 189 6.04 -3.55 9.31
C MET A 189 5.72 -4.13 10.69
N ASN A 190 5.22 -3.30 11.61
CA ASN A 190 4.85 -3.73 12.96
C ASN A 190 3.73 -4.77 12.93
N GLU A 191 3.57 -5.50 14.04
CA GLU A 191 2.63 -6.62 14.13
C GLU A 191 1.15 -6.24 13.96
N ARG A 192 0.81 -4.95 14.12
CA ARG A 192 -0.58 -4.47 14.03
C ARG A 192 -0.96 -4.00 12.63
N VAL A 193 0.01 -3.59 11.79
CA VAL A 193 -0.29 -2.94 10.51
C VAL A 193 -1.07 -3.86 9.58
N ASP A 194 -2.16 -3.36 9.00
CA ASP A 194 -2.98 -4.13 8.07
C ASP A 194 -2.58 -3.83 6.62
N PHE A 195 -2.21 -2.58 6.33
CA PHE A 195 -1.85 -2.14 4.99
C PHE A 195 -0.64 -1.21 5.02
N VAL A 196 0.22 -1.31 4.02
CA VAL A 196 1.35 -0.38 3.85
C VAL A 196 1.49 0.00 2.38
N THR A 197 1.66 1.30 2.08
CA THR A 197 1.93 1.80 0.73
C THR A 197 3.40 2.10 0.50
N PHE A 198 3.89 1.76 -0.69
CA PHE A 198 5.25 2.06 -1.14
C PHE A 198 5.27 2.66 -2.56
N SER A 199 6.27 3.50 -2.85
CA SER A 199 6.47 4.11 -4.18
C SER A 199 7.90 3.96 -4.69
N GLY A 200 8.08 3.29 -5.82
CA GLY A 200 9.37 2.90 -6.38
C GLY A 200 10.36 4.05 -6.56
N HIS A 201 9.88 5.17 -7.10
CA HIS A 201 10.73 6.32 -7.45
C HIS A 201 11.25 7.10 -6.23
N LYS A 202 10.92 6.70 -5.00
CA LYS A 202 11.51 7.24 -3.77
C LYS A 202 12.75 6.46 -3.31
N PHE A 203 13.02 5.29 -3.90
CA PHE A 203 14.16 4.43 -3.59
C PHE A 203 14.81 3.88 -4.87
N HIS A 204 14.96 4.75 -5.87
CA HIS A 204 15.69 4.50 -7.12
C HIS A 204 15.10 3.47 -8.09
N ALA A 205 13.80 3.18 -8.01
CA ALA A 205 13.09 2.45 -9.05
C ALA A 205 12.50 3.39 -10.12
N PRO A 206 12.08 2.87 -11.29
CA PRO A 206 11.43 3.68 -12.32
C PRO A 206 10.12 4.29 -11.80
N ARG A 207 9.80 5.49 -12.29
CA ARG A 207 8.48 6.11 -12.06
C ARG A 207 7.38 5.24 -12.68
N GLY A 208 6.17 5.32 -12.13
CA GLY A 208 5.06 4.45 -12.56
C GLY A 208 5.11 3.05 -11.93
N THR A 209 5.89 2.87 -10.87
CA THR A 209 5.95 1.62 -10.11
C THR A 209 5.70 1.88 -8.62
N GLY A 210 4.88 1.04 -8.02
CA GLY A 210 4.61 1.01 -6.58
C GLY A 210 4.09 -0.36 -6.20
N PHE A 211 3.89 -0.55 -4.91
CA PHE A 211 3.22 -1.74 -4.40
C PHE A 211 2.62 -1.42 -3.04
N ILE A 212 1.66 -2.25 -2.64
CA ILE A 212 1.11 -2.26 -1.31
C ILE A 212 1.37 -3.61 -0.66
N TYR A 213 1.54 -3.59 0.66
CA TYR A 213 1.32 -4.75 1.51
C TYR A 213 -0.13 -4.73 2.01
N ALA A 214 -0.82 -5.87 1.96
CA ALA A 214 -2.13 -6.07 2.54
C ALA A 214 -2.13 -7.39 3.32
N ARG A 215 -2.26 -7.31 4.64
CA ARG A 215 -2.25 -8.45 5.56
C ARG A 215 -3.34 -9.46 5.20
N ARG A 216 -2.99 -10.75 5.23
CA ARG A 216 -3.96 -11.84 5.07
C ARG A 216 -5.17 -11.68 5.98
N GLY A 217 -6.35 -11.89 5.41
CA GLY A 217 -7.63 -11.77 6.11
C GLY A 217 -8.16 -10.34 6.21
N ARG A 218 -7.41 -9.32 5.77
CA ARG A 218 -7.88 -7.93 5.68
C ARG A 218 -8.35 -7.63 4.27
N ARG A 219 -9.65 -7.41 4.11
CA ARG A 219 -10.30 -7.22 2.82
C ARG A 219 -10.45 -5.74 2.50
N ILE A 220 -10.22 -5.36 1.24
CA ILE A 220 -10.57 -4.02 0.72
C ILE A 220 -11.20 -4.17 -0.65
N SER A 221 -12.16 -3.31 -0.97
CA SER A 221 -12.78 -3.30 -2.30
C SER A 221 -11.77 -2.84 -3.36
N PRO A 222 -11.87 -3.33 -4.61
CA PRO A 222 -10.98 -2.92 -5.69
C PRO A 222 -11.15 -1.43 -6.02
N LEU A 223 -10.03 -0.73 -6.25
CA LEU A 223 -10.06 0.64 -6.76
C LEU A 223 -10.46 0.68 -8.25
N MET A 224 -9.89 -0.25 -9.03
CA MET A 224 -10.15 -0.40 -10.46
C MET A 224 -10.74 -1.78 -10.74
N ASN A 225 -11.86 -1.82 -11.45
CA ASN A 225 -12.45 -3.07 -11.94
C ASN A 225 -11.88 -3.42 -13.31
N GLY A 226 -11.56 -4.70 -13.54
CA GLY A 226 -10.95 -5.14 -14.80
C GLY A 226 -10.61 -6.63 -14.82
N GLY A 227 -9.57 -7.01 -15.56
CA GLY A 227 -9.16 -8.41 -15.80
C GLY A 227 -8.71 -9.19 -14.56
N GLY A 228 -8.64 -8.56 -13.39
CA GLY A 228 -8.44 -9.25 -12.12
C GLY A 228 -7.02 -9.77 -11.90
N GLN A 229 -6.03 -9.04 -12.45
CA GLN A 229 -4.59 -9.33 -12.29
C GLN A 229 -4.21 -9.29 -10.81
N GLU A 230 -4.37 -8.13 -10.16
CA GLU A 230 -4.21 -7.96 -8.71
C GLU A 230 -5.58 -8.08 -8.01
N LYS A 231 -5.68 -8.93 -6.97
CA LYS A 231 -6.92 -9.10 -6.18
C LYS A 231 -6.63 -9.45 -4.72
N ILE A 232 -7.14 -8.63 -3.81
CA ILE A 232 -7.01 -8.85 -2.36
C ILE A 232 -8.11 -9.78 -1.80
N ASN A 233 -9.27 -9.87 -2.48
CA ASN A 233 -10.47 -10.54 -1.95
C ASN A 233 -10.79 -11.90 -2.61
N VAL A 234 -9.85 -12.84 -2.69
CA VAL A 234 -10.14 -14.15 -3.33
C VAL A 234 -10.00 -15.32 -2.37
N GLN A 235 -11.14 -15.89 -1.98
CA GLN A 235 -11.27 -17.34 -1.85
C GLN A 235 -11.11 -17.98 -3.24
N GLU A 236 -10.01 -18.70 -3.44
CA GLU A 236 -9.83 -19.87 -4.33
C GLU A 236 -10.32 -19.85 -5.81
N LEU A 237 -10.76 -18.76 -6.42
CA LEU A 237 -11.33 -18.85 -7.78
C LEU A 237 -10.30 -19.08 -8.91
N LYS A 238 -9.04 -18.62 -8.76
CA LYS A 238 -8.04 -18.74 -9.85
C LYS A 238 -7.54 -20.17 -10.06
N MET A 239 -7.43 -20.98 -8.99
CA MET A 239 -6.99 -22.37 -9.09
C MET A 239 -8.04 -23.23 -9.81
N PHE A 240 -9.33 -23.03 -9.50
CA PHE A 240 -10.43 -23.76 -10.14
C PHE A 240 -10.64 -23.40 -11.61
N GLN A 241 -10.42 -22.14 -12.02
CA GLN A 241 -10.53 -21.75 -13.43
C GLN A 241 -9.40 -22.36 -14.29
N ARG A 242 -8.17 -22.43 -13.77
CA ARG A 242 -7.05 -23.11 -14.44
C ARG A 242 -7.22 -24.63 -14.47
N LEU A 243 -7.66 -25.27 -13.38
CA LEU A 243 -7.94 -26.71 -13.35
C LEU A 243 -9.06 -27.11 -14.33
N ARG A 244 -10.14 -26.31 -14.42
CA ARG A 244 -11.27 -26.61 -15.31
C ARG A 244 -10.93 -26.49 -16.80
N GLN A 245 -9.96 -25.66 -17.18
CA GLN A 245 -9.52 -25.58 -18.58
C GLN A 245 -8.46 -26.64 -18.92
N TRP A 246 -7.64 -27.06 -17.94
CA TRP A 246 -6.69 -28.15 -18.12
C TRP A 246 -7.39 -29.50 -18.28
N LEU A 247 -8.45 -29.76 -17.48
CA LEU A 247 -9.29 -30.97 -17.60
C LEU A 247 -10.16 -31.03 -18.87
N ARG A 248 -10.11 -30.00 -19.74
CA ARG A 248 -10.81 -29.95 -21.03
C ARG A 248 -9.89 -30.18 -22.23
N ARG A 249 -8.63 -30.56 -21.99
CA ARG A 249 -7.68 -31.07 -22.98
C ARG A 249 -7.38 -32.53 -22.69
#